data_AF-A0A1Q3VN82-F1
#
_entry.id   AF-A0A1Q3VN82-F1
#
_cell.length_a   1.000
_cell.length_b   1.000
_cell.length_c   1.000
_cell.angle_alpha   90.00
_cell.angle_beta   90.00
_cell.angle_gamma   90.00
#
_symmetry.space_group_name_H-M   'P 1'
#
loop_
_entity.id
_entity.type
_entity.pdbx_description
1 polymer ?
#
loop_
_entity_poly.entity_id
_entity_poly.type
_entity_poly.pdbx_seq_one_letter_code
_entity_poly.pdbx_strand_id
1 'polypeptide(L)'
;MWVGYNGPYINVGGSADPTLVVRQGQSVGSIILANRVTWKSLTNYGDMSSVNVAGSSRMETFINLGHMSTGVQSSGFASIGTVVNLGTMASSVLHPDLNIIAGGYGGGTIENLINAQTGLTLGGYYDGIYLEAGVIPTRYFTYFSTPGNFGTINFKYLSTYNLNTYGLRIAPNTSYATGTYAGVITSDQRLSITNLEAVSGIKYKLVDRNGDGRTWDLVLQTISPTRYSDPARTWGNGTAVAVGRLIENNPTLSAIFDGANLITDQQINAAVSQSLPLFNGAAPRVARSAMGDIARVVQSRLGAQRGLASGDDVMKDRQLWMKYFGSKANQDDRDGISGFKADTAGMIFGTDRMVSDSLRLGAAFSYAQADVNSNAGMAPQSAKISLFQLSAYGNLALDENTDLSFQLGAGKNRNKSTRNIAFAGDIARASYDSLTLYLGSALSRSIALGSRTTLTPSLRVDYTRVRDGDYRESGAGPLNLSVQGRTAEQLLLGVDSRLNYRLDDRNSLSANVGIAYDALAKRDNLVAAFASAPDTAFVATGVEPKPWSLRGGMGYAYTTDGGTEINLRYDADVRQGFLNQTASVKALWMF
;
A
#
# COMPACT_ATOMS: atom_id res chain seq x y z
N MET A 1 3.88 -9.22 -27.58
CA MET A 1 3.48 -9.75 -28.91
C MET A 1 3.88 -11.22 -28.96
N TRP A 2 3.02 -12.10 -29.49
CA TRP A 2 3.26 -13.55 -29.49
C TRP A 2 4.21 -13.93 -30.62
N VAL A 3 5.31 -14.61 -30.29
CA VAL A 3 6.20 -15.19 -31.29
C VAL A 3 5.78 -16.64 -31.52
N GLY A 4 4.89 -16.84 -32.47
CA GLY A 4 4.63 -18.14 -33.10
C GLY A 4 5.29 -18.17 -34.48
N TYR A 5 6.60 -17.94 -34.55
CA TYR A 5 7.31 -17.87 -35.84
C TYR A 5 8.64 -18.63 -35.78
N ASN A 6 8.73 -19.74 -36.53
CA ASN A 6 9.97 -20.46 -36.81
C ASN A 6 10.68 -19.79 -37.99
N GLY A 7 11.27 -18.61 -37.75
CA GLY A 7 12.05 -17.88 -38.76
C GLY A 7 13.20 -17.11 -38.12
N PRO A 8 14.28 -16.82 -38.86
CA PRO A 8 15.56 -16.37 -38.28
C PRO A 8 15.59 -14.92 -37.77
N TYR A 9 14.54 -14.11 -37.97
CA TYR A 9 14.51 -12.69 -37.61
C TYR A 9 13.13 -12.23 -37.15
N ILE A 10 13.07 -11.46 -36.06
CA ILE A 10 11.85 -10.79 -35.59
C ILE A 10 12.18 -9.30 -35.41
N ASN A 11 11.65 -8.44 -36.29
CA ASN A 11 11.74 -7.00 -36.18
C ASN A 11 10.40 -6.47 -35.67
N VAL A 12 10.35 -5.96 -34.43
CA VAL A 12 9.10 -5.47 -33.82
C VAL A 12 9.21 -3.96 -33.66
N GLY A 13 8.57 -3.22 -34.56
CA GLY A 13 8.26 -1.81 -34.38
C GLY A 13 6.76 -1.67 -34.10
N GLY A 14 6.36 -0.91 -33.07
CA GLY A 14 4.98 -0.40 -33.00
C GLY A 14 4.23 -0.41 -31.66
N SER A 15 4.82 -0.65 -30.49
CA SER A 15 4.12 -0.40 -29.22
C SER A 15 5.01 0.31 -28.21
N ALA A 16 4.44 1.17 -27.36
CA ALA A 16 5.11 1.62 -26.14
C ALA A 16 5.37 0.38 -25.25
N ASP A 17 6.63 0.15 -24.91
CA ASP A 17 7.13 -0.84 -23.93
C ASP A 17 6.80 -2.34 -24.18
N PRO A 18 7.23 -2.94 -25.31
CA PRO A 18 6.99 -4.35 -25.61
C PRO A 18 7.67 -5.32 -24.62
N THR A 19 6.96 -6.41 -24.31
CA THR A 19 7.46 -7.60 -23.60
C THR A 19 7.47 -8.83 -24.51
N LEU A 20 8.49 -9.68 -24.37
CA LEU A 20 8.67 -10.92 -25.14
C LEU A 20 9.02 -12.10 -24.24
N VAL A 21 8.47 -13.27 -24.56
CA VAL A 21 8.70 -14.51 -23.80
C VAL A 21 8.93 -15.66 -24.77
N VAL A 22 10.09 -16.32 -24.66
CA VAL A 22 10.39 -17.60 -25.31
C VAL A 22 10.04 -18.70 -24.31
N ARG A 23 9.14 -19.62 -24.69
CA ARG A 23 8.62 -20.65 -23.78
C ARG A 23 9.52 -21.88 -23.75
N GLN A 24 9.39 -22.66 -22.68
CA GLN A 24 10.02 -23.97 -22.59
C GLN A 24 9.59 -24.85 -23.78
N GLY A 25 10.55 -25.53 -24.39
CA GLY A 25 10.34 -26.36 -25.59
C GLY A 25 10.24 -25.58 -26.91
N GLN A 26 10.32 -24.23 -26.90
CA GLN A 26 10.49 -23.45 -28.11
C GLN A 26 11.97 -23.29 -28.44
N SER A 27 12.28 -23.26 -29.74
CA SER A 27 13.59 -22.87 -30.26
C SER A 27 13.43 -21.61 -31.11
N VAL A 28 14.19 -20.56 -30.77
CA VAL A 28 14.14 -19.26 -31.43
C VAL A 28 15.52 -18.90 -31.97
N GLY A 29 15.55 -18.28 -33.16
CA GLY A 29 16.76 -17.74 -33.76
C GLY A 29 17.34 -16.54 -33.00
N SER A 30 18.15 -15.74 -33.68
CA SER A 30 18.71 -14.51 -33.11
C SER A 30 17.65 -13.42 -33.01
N ILE A 31 17.56 -12.77 -31.85
CA ILE A 31 16.66 -11.64 -31.62
C ILE A 31 17.47 -10.36 -31.69
N ILE A 32 17.14 -9.48 -32.64
CA ILE A 32 17.80 -8.18 -32.82
C ILE A 32 16.81 -7.07 -32.48
N LEU A 33 17.16 -6.26 -31.47
CA LEU A 33 16.36 -5.15 -30.99
C LEU A 33 17.02 -3.84 -31.42
N ALA A 34 16.47 -3.21 -32.46
CA ALA A 34 17.03 -2.01 -33.08
C ALA A 34 15.95 -0.91 -33.22
N ASN A 35 16.29 0.19 -33.93
CA ASN A 35 15.36 1.26 -34.30
C ASN A 35 14.85 2.15 -33.15
N ARG A 36 15.66 2.39 -32.11
CA ARG A 36 15.38 3.34 -31.01
C ARG A 36 14.13 2.99 -30.18
N VAL A 37 13.92 1.69 -29.96
CA VAL A 37 12.80 1.19 -29.15
C VAL A 37 13.25 0.93 -27.71
N THR A 38 12.40 1.25 -26.74
CA THR A 38 12.57 0.82 -25.34
C THR A 38 11.73 -0.42 -25.10
N TRP A 39 12.38 -1.52 -24.74
CA TRP A 39 11.78 -2.82 -24.46
C TRP A 39 11.71 -3.03 -22.96
N LYS A 40 10.54 -3.42 -22.46
CA LYS A 40 10.34 -3.63 -21.02
C LYS A 40 10.97 -4.94 -20.55
N SER A 41 10.72 -6.03 -21.25
CA SER A 41 11.35 -7.30 -20.88
C SER A 41 11.45 -8.32 -21.99
N LEU A 42 12.49 -9.15 -21.93
CA LEU A 42 12.63 -10.38 -22.70
C LEU A 42 12.96 -11.53 -21.74
N THR A 43 12.14 -12.58 -21.70
CA THR A 43 12.38 -13.76 -20.86
C THR A 43 12.53 -15.02 -21.71
N ASN A 44 13.62 -15.76 -21.56
CA ASN A 44 13.87 -17.03 -22.23
C ASN A 44 13.73 -18.22 -21.28
N TYR A 45 12.78 -19.11 -21.54
CA TYR A 45 12.62 -20.42 -20.88
C TYR A 45 13.01 -21.60 -21.80
N GLY A 46 13.30 -21.36 -23.08
CA GLY A 46 13.55 -22.38 -24.10
C GLY A 46 14.97 -22.30 -24.66
N ASP A 47 15.11 -22.69 -25.92
CA ASP A 47 16.35 -22.58 -26.68
C ASP A 47 16.34 -21.30 -27.51
N MET A 48 17.40 -20.51 -27.44
CA MET A 48 17.55 -19.28 -28.22
C MET A 48 18.94 -19.19 -28.84
N SER A 49 19.06 -18.52 -30.00
CA SER A 49 20.38 -18.32 -30.60
C SER A 49 21.15 -17.21 -29.92
N SER A 50 20.75 -15.94 -30.10
CA SER A 50 21.37 -14.76 -29.45
C SER A 50 20.35 -13.68 -29.15
N VAL A 51 20.77 -12.70 -28.36
CA VAL A 51 20.09 -11.40 -28.23
C VAL A 51 21.07 -10.29 -28.55
N ASN A 52 20.75 -9.41 -29.50
CA ASN A 52 21.52 -8.22 -29.80
C ASN A 52 20.65 -6.97 -29.67
N VAL A 53 20.98 -6.09 -28.73
CA VAL A 53 20.39 -4.76 -28.60
C VAL A 53 21.32 -3.76 -29.29
N ALA A 54 20.83 -3.09 -30.32
CA ALA A 54 21.65 -2.32 -31.24
C ALA A 54 21.10 -0.91 -31.49
N GLY A 55 21.94 -0.04 -32.04
CA GLY A 55 21.56 1.33 -32.42
C GLY A 55 21.41 2.22 -31.18
N SER A 56 20.25 2.85 -30.99
CA SER A 56 19.93 3.63 -29.78
C SER A 56 18.74 3.04 -29.01
N SER A 57 18.58 1.71 -29.10
CA SER A 57 17.52 0.99 -28.40
C SER A 57 17.89 0.72 -26.94
N ARG A 58 16.88 0.50 -26.11
CA ARG A 58 17.04 0.14 -24.69
C ARG A 58 16.27 -1.14 -24.39
N MET A 59 16.87 -2.05 -23.63
CA MET A 59 16.19 -3.17 -22.98
C MET A 59 16.24 -2.93 -21.48
N GLU A 60 15.10 -2.86 -20.79
CA GLU A 60 15.09 -2.70 -19.34
C GLU A 60 15.55 -3.97 -18.64
N THR A 61 15.01 -5.14 -19.02
CA THR A 61 15.34 -6.41 -18.37
C THR A 61 15.37 -7.58 -19.35
N PHE A 62 16.50 -8.26 -19.44
CA PHE A 62 16.64 -9.55 -20.09
C PHE A 62 16.84 -10.66 -19.06
N ILE A 63 16.06 -11.74 -19.15
CA ILE A 63 16.13 -12.90 -18.26
C ILE A 63 16.34 -14.16 -19.10
N ASN A 64 17.45 -14.86 -18.88
CA ASN A 64 17.72 -16.17 -19.44
C ASN A 64 17.59 -17.26 -18.36
N LEU A 65 16.60 -18.14 -18.52
CA LEU A 65 16.38 -19.35 -17.71
C LEU A 65 16.62 -20.63 -18.52
N GLY A 66 16.68 -20.52 -19.85
CA GLY A 66 16.90 -21.63 -20.77
C GLY A 66 18.33 -21.73 -21.28
N HIS A 67 18.49 -22.25 -22.49
CA HIS A 67 19.79 -22.40 -23.13
C HIS A 67 19.94 -21.42 -24.29
N MET A 68 21.10 -20.78 -24.39
CA MET A 68 21.46 -19.93 -25.52
C MET A 68 22.70 -20.49 -26.24
N SER A 69 22.59 -20.72 -27.55
CA SER A 69 23.71 -21.23 -28.37
C SER A 69 24.79 -20.17 -28.65
N THR A 70 24.47 -18.90 -28.43
CA THR A 70 25.38 -17.76 -28.34
C THR A 70 24.82 -16.77 -27.31
N GLY A 71 25.60 -15.83 -26.77
CA GLY A 71 25.09 -15.01 -25.68
C GLY A 71 24.45 -13.67 -26.10
N VAL A 72 24.72 -12.64 -25.30
CA VAL A 72 24.04 -11.33 -25.37
C VAL A 72 25.00 -10.27 -25.86
N GLN A 73 24.52 -9.39 -26.74
CA GLN A 73 25.27 -8.24 -27.24
C GLN A 73 24.51 -6.93 -27.01
N SER A 74 25.22 -5.90 -26.53
CA SER A 74 24.79 -4.51 -26.50
C SER A 74 25.76 -3.69 -27.37
N SER A 75 25.28 -3.18 -28.51
CA SER A 75 26.10 -2.52 -29.53
C SER A 75 25.56 -1.15 -29.94
N GLY A 76 26.39 -0.28 -30.52
CA GLY A 76 25.97 1.10 -30.80
C GLY A 76 25.87 1.93 -29.52
N PHE A 77 24.89 2.83 -29.47
CA PHE A 77 24.48 3.59 -28.27
C PHE A 77 23.36 2.86 -27.49
N ALA A 78 23.27 1.54 -27.62
CA ALA A 78 22.24 0.76 -26.96
C ALA A 78 22.53 0.58 -25.47
N SER A 79 21.50 0.28 -24.68
CA SER A 79 21.68 -0.07 -23.27
C SER A 79 20.79 -1.23 -22.85
N ILE A 80 21.33 -2.07 -21.98
CA ILE A 80 20.57 -3.09 -21.27
C ILE A 80 20.62 -2.75 -19.77
N GLY A 81 19.45 -2.49 -19.17
CA GLY A 81 19.36 -2.18 -17.75
C GLY A 81 19.77 -3.37 -16.89
N THR A 82 19.14 -4.52 -17.07
CA THR A 82 19.45 -5.72 -16.30
C THR A 82 19.55 -6.95 -17.18
N VAL A 83 20.60 -7.74 -17.02
CA VAL A 83 20.74 -9.10 -17.53
C VAL A 83 20.69 -10.07 -16.34
N VAL A 84 19.77 -11.02 -16.36
CA VAL A 84 19.67 -12.11 -15.40
C VAL A 84 19.92 -13.42 -16.12
N ASN A 85 21.09 -14.02 -15.91
CA ASN A 85 21.45 -15.32 -16.48
C ASN A 85 21.39 -16.42 -15.41
N LEU A 86 20.29 -17.16 -15.36
CA LEU A 86 20.16 -18.36 -14.51
C LEU A 86 20.21 -19.66 -15.33
N GLY A 87 20.14 -19.56 -16.66
CA GLY A 87 20.34 -20.66 -17.59
C GLY A 87 21.79 -20.77 -18.06
N THR A 88 21.97 -21.20 -19.31
CA THR A 88 23.30 -21.30 -19.95
C THR A 88 23.40 -20.40 -21.17
N MET A 89 24.56 -19.80 -21.36
CA MET A 89 24.99 -19.10 -22.57
C MET A 89 26.28 -19.74 -23.05
N ALA A 90 26.27 -20.26 -24.27
CA ALA A 90 27.48 -20.62 -24.99
C ALA A 90 28.17 -19.36 -25.55
N SER A 91 29.45 -19.49 -25.90
CA SER A 91 30.20 -18.39 -26.49
C SER A 91 29.66 -18.02 -27.88
N SER A 92 29.84 -16.77 -28.29
CA SER A 92 29.49 -16.35 -29.64
C SER A 92 30.30 -17.12 -30.69
N VAL A 93 29.68 -17.50 -31.81
CA VAL A 93 30.39 -18.07 -32.98
C VAL A 93 31.40 -17.05 -33.54
N LEU A 94 31.08 -15.76 -33.48
CA LEU A 94 31.97 -14.69 -33.92
C LEU A 94 33.03 -14.33 -32.88
N HIS A 95 32.73 -14.58 -31.59
CA HIS A 95 33.60 -14.28 -30.44
C HIS A 95 33.65 -15.48 -29.50
N PRO A 96 34.44 -16.52 -29.83
CA PRO A 96 34.42 -17.79 -29.11
C PRO A 96 34.87 -17.68 -27.65
N ASP A 97 35.48 -16.55 -27.30
CA ASP A 97 35.94 -16.23 -25.95
C ASP A 97 34.90 -15.55 -25.06
N LEU A 98 33.79 -15.04 -25.62
CA LEU A 98 32.83 -14.17 -24.94
C LEU A 98 31.40 -14.73 -25.00
N ASN A 99 30.74 -14.81 -23.84
CA ASN A 99 29.30 -15.02 -23.75
C ASN A 99 28.56 -13.69 -23.88
N ILE A 100 28.98 -12.67 -23.13
CA ILE A 100 28.37 -11.35 -23.17
C ILE A 100 29.33 -10.35 -23.80
N ILE A 101 28.79 -9.54 -24.71
CA ILE A 101 29.52 -8.49 -25.38
C ILE A 101 28.83 -7.17 -25.07
N ALA A 102 29.54 -6.30 -24.37
CA ALA A 102 29.13 -4.93 -24.15
C ALA A 102 30.22 -4.02 -24.69
N GLY A 103 29.85 -3.14 -25.63
CA GLY A 103 30.81 -2.26 -26.32
C GLY A 103 30.83 -2.46 -27.84
N GLY A 104 31.33 -1.42 -28.54
CA GLY A 104 31.34 -1.25 -30.00
C GLY A 104 31.39 0.24 -30.40
N TYR A 105 31.37 0.58 -31.70
CA TYR A 105 31.22 1.98 -32.15
C TYR A 105 29.92 2.57 -31.57
N GLY A 106 30.03 3.46 -30.57
CA GLY A 106 28.89 4.06 -29.86
C GLY A 106 28.74 3.71 -28.37
N GLY A 107 29.50 2.73 -27.83
CA GLY A 107 29.60 2.52 -26.37
C GLY A 107 28.42 1.81 -25.68
N GLY A 108 27.86 0.77 -26.27
CA GLY A 108 26.69 0.06 -25.74
C GLY A 108 26.93 -0.51 -24.35
N THR A 109 25.97 -0.34 -23.43
CA THR A 109 26.16 -0.64 -22.00
C THR A 109 25.28 -1.76 -21.47
N ILE A 110 25.71 -2.35 -20.36
CA ILE A 110 24.91 -3.18 -19.47
C ILE A 110 25.04 -2.56 -18.08
N GLU A 111 23.95 -2.32 -17.37
CA GLU A 111 24.02 -1.69 -16.04
C GLU A 111 24.14 -2.74 -14.94
N ASN A 112 23.27 -3.76 -14.94
CA ASN A 112 23.20 -4.82 -13.94
C ASN A 112 23.39 -6.19 -14.57
N LEU A 113 24.21 -7.04 -13.96
CA LEU A 113 24.37 -8.44 -14.35
C LEU A 113 24.20 -9.36 -13.13
N ILE A 114 23.20 -10.23 -13.17
CA ILE A 114 22.99 -11.32 -12.22
C ILE A 114 23.32 -12.61 -12.94
N ASN A 115 24.23 -13.43 -12.42
CA ASN A 115 24.70 -14.62 -13.11
C ASN A 115 24.79 -15.83 -12.19
N ALA A 116 24.21 -16.96 -12.61
CA ALA A 116 24.31 -18.27 -11.96
C ALA A 116 25.26 -19.24 -12.70
N GLN A 117 25.64 -18.92 -13.94
CA GLN A 117 26.51 -19.77 -14.75
C GLN A 117 27.97 -19.64 -14.31
N THR A 118 28.60 -20.77 -14.01
CA THR A 118 30.05 -20.83 -13.79
C THR A 118 30.81 -20.56 -15.09
N GLY A 119 31.80 -19.67 -15.03
CA GLY A 119 32.71 -19.39 -16.14
C GLY A 119 32.13 -18.48 -17.21
N LEU A 120 31.14 -17.65 -16.88
CA LEU A 120 30.59 -16.68 -17.83
C LEU A 120 31.67 -15.66 -18.21
N THR A 121 31.87 -15.42 -19.51
CA THR A 121 32.83 -14.43 -20.00
C THR A 121 32.14 -13.17 -20.51
N LEU A 122 32.68 -12.00 -20.16
CA LEU A 122 32.19 -10.70 -20.61
C LEU A 122 33.35 -9.82 -21.08
N GLY A 123 33.20 -9.16 -22.22
CA GLY A 123 34.22 -8.23 -22.72
C GLY A 123 33.71 -7.31 -23.84
N GLY A 124 34.57 -6.37 -24.24
CA GLY A 124 34.31 -5.47 -25.37
C GLY A 124 34.84 -6.03 -26.69
N TYR A 125 34.07 -5.88 -27.77
CA TYR A 125 34.49 -6.28 -29.12
C TYR A 125 33.90 -5.39 -30.21
N TYR A 126 34.70 -5.09 -31.25
CA TYR A 126 34.24 -4.41 -32.45
C TYR A 126 35.08 -4.76 -33.70
N ASP A 127 34.41 -5.14 -34.78
CA ASP A 127 34.96 -5.25 -36.15
C ASP A 127 36.35 -5.91 -36.25
N GLY A 128 36.48 -7.16 -35.79
CA GLY A 128 37.75 -7.88 -35.82
C GLY A 128 38.68 -7.58 -34.65
N ILE A 129 38.40 -6.56 -33.85
CA ILE A 129 39.28 -6.02 -32.81
C ILE A 129 38.60 -6.14 -31.44
N TYR A 130 39.28 -6.79 -30.50
CA TYR A 130 38.92 -6.70 -29.10
C TYR A 130 39.18 -5.27 -28.62
N LEU A 131 38.12 -4.59 -28.17
CA LEU A 131 38.22 -3.20 -27.75
C LEU A 131 38.61 -3.16 -26.27
N GLU A 132 39.72 -2.51 -25.94
CA GLU A 132 40.08 -2.18 -24.55
C GLU A 132 39.15 -1.13 -23.91
N ALA A 133 38.13 -0.65 -24.63
CA ALA A 133 37.12 0.24 -24.09
C ALA A 133 36.24 -0.54 -23.09
N GLY A 134 36.67 -0.51 -21.81
CA GLY A 134 36.05 -1.21 -20.69
C GLY A 134 34.58 -0.90 -20.50
N VAL A 135 33.73 -1.83 -20.93
CA VAL A 135 32.31 -1.84 -20.57
C VAL A 135 32.04 -3.11 -19.76
N ILE A 136 32.24 -3.01 -18.45
CA ILE A 136 31.68 -3.97 -17.50
C ILE A 136 30.37 -3.43 -16.95
N PRO A 137 29.48 -4.30 -16.44
CA PRO A 137 28.31 -3.82 -15.73
C PRO A 137 28.69 -2.93 -14.55
N THR A 138 27.89 -1.88 -14.34
CA THR A 138 27.99 -1.04 -13.13
C THR A 138 27.84 -1.90 -11.88
N ARG A 139 26.98 -2.92 -11.93
CA ARG A 139 26.67 -3.81 -10.81
C ARG A 139 26.72 -5.28 -11.23
N TYR A 140 27.48 -6.09 -10.50
CA TYR A 140 27.54 -7.53 -10.70
C TYR A 140 27.05 -8.27 -9.47
N PHE A 141 26.23 -9.29 -9.70
CA PHE A 141 25.68 -10.15 -8.66
C PHE A 141 25.99 -11.61 -8.97
N THR A 142 26.77 -12.25 -8.11
CA THR A 142 26.87 -13.71 -8.13
C THR A 142 25.56 -14.29 -7.61
N TYR A 143 24.93 -15.12 -8.43
CA TYR A 143 23.76 -15.89 -8.06
C TYR A 143 24.17 -17.30 -7.65
N PHE A 144 23.73 -17.72 -6.46
CA PHE A 144 23.89 -19.06 -5.93
C PHE A 144 22.70 -19.92 -6.32
N SER A 145 22.88 -20.91 -7.18
CA SER A 145 21.87 -21.93 -7.44
C SER A 145 21.76 -22.92 -6.28
N THR A 146 22.89 -23.20 -5.61
CA THR A 146 22.99 -23.96 -4.36
C THR A 146 24.20 -23.41 -3.56
N PRO A 147 24.43 -23.81 -2.30
CA PRO A 147 25.65 -23.41 -1.60
C PRO A 147 26.95 -23.78 -2.32
N GLY A 148 26.93 -24.79 -3.21
CA GLY A 148 28.11 -25.27 -3.95
C GLY A 148 28.11 -24.91 -5.44
N ASN A 149 27.03 -24.34 -5.97
CA ASN A 149 26.91 -23.97 -7.37
C ASN A 149 26.50 -22.51 -7.48
N PHE A 150 27.40 -21.68 -8.02
CA PHE A 150 27.25 -20.24 -8.09
C PHE A 150 27.91 -19.68 -9.35
N GLY A 151 27.39 -18.56 -9.82
CA GLY A 151 27.95 -17.90 -11.00
C GLY A 151 29.32 -17.29 -10.74
N THR A 152 30.23 -17.53 -11.68
CA THR A 152 31.52 -16.85 -11.75
C THR A 152 31.61 -16.09 -13.06
N ILE A 153 32.29 -14.95 -13.02
CA ILE A 153 32.50 -14.12 -14.22
C ILE A 153 33.98 -13.94 -14.50
N ASN A 154 34.33 -13.98 -15.78
CA ASN A 154 35.64 -13.64 -16.30
C ASN A 154 35.52 -12.41 -17.22
N PHE A 155 36.00 -11.26 -16.74
CA PHE A 155 36.07 -10.06 -17.55
C PHE A 155 37.32 -10.08 -18.42
N LYS A 156 37.12 -10.11 -19.74
CA LYS A 156 38.18 -10.14 -20.74
C LYS A 156 38.21 -8.85 -21.55
N TYR A 157 39.39 -8.57 -22.10
CA TYR A 157 39.69 -7.45 -22.98
C TYR A 157 39.34 -6.10 -22.35
N LEU A 158 39.63 -5.95 -21.05
CA LEU A 158 39.39 -4.71 -20.33
C LEU A 158 40.59 -3.75 -20.45
N SER A 159 40.34 -2.46 -20.17
CA SER A 159 41.35 -1.54 -19.60
C SER A 159 41.24 -1.55 -18.05
N THR A 160 42.13 -0.88 -17.32
CA THR A 160 41.95 -0.70 -15.86
C THR A 160 40.58 -0.07 -15.57
N TYR A 161 39.73 -0.73 -14.78
CA TYR A 161 38.32 -0.33 -14.60
C TYR A 161 37.80 -0.59 -13.18
N ASN A 162 36.70 0.07 -12.82
CA ASN A 162 36.04 0.00 -11.52
C ASN A 162 34.65 -0.64 -11.61
N LEU A 163 34.44 -1.76 -10.91
CA LEU A 163 33.10 -2.30 -10.65
C LEU A 163 32.48 -1.52 -9.49
N ASN A 164 31.41 -0.78 -9.75
CA ASN A 164 30.81 0.10 -8.74
C ASN A 164 30.25 -0.73 -7.57
N THR A 165 29.43 -1.74 -7.85
CA THR A 165 28.81 -2.56 -6.81
C THR A 165 28.92 -4.04 -7.13
N TYR A 166 29.38 -4.80 -6.13
CA TYR A 166 29.20 -6.25 -6.10
C TYR A 166 28.08 -6.63 -5.13
N GLY A 167 27.31 -7.66 -5.44
CA GLY A 167 26.31 -8.20 -4.52
C GLY A 167 26.07 -9.69 -4.70
N LEU A 168 25.09 -10.20 -3.95
CA LEU A 168 24.77 -11.62 -3.89
C LEU A 168 23.27 -11.84 -4.11
N ARG A 169 22.95 -12.90 -4.83
CA ARG A 169 21.60 -13.44 -4.98
C ARG A 169 21.65 -14.93 -4.73
N ILE A 170 20.55 -15.52 -4.30
CA ILE A 170 20.47 -16.96 -4.07
C ILE A 170 19.13 -17.48 -4.55
N ALA A 171 19.15 -18.70 -5.06
CA ALA A 171 17.96 -19.38 -5.49
C ALA A 171 16.98 -19.53 -4.33
N PRO A 172 15.68 -19.46 -4.61
CA PRO A 172 14.69 -19.83 -3.63
C PRO A 172 14.95 -21.21 -3.02
N ASN A 173 14.52 -21.41 -1.78
CA ASN A 173 14.67 -22.66 -1.02
C ASN A 173 16.12 -23.07 -0.75
N THR A 174 17.10 -22.19 -1.02
CA THR A 174 18.50 -22.45 -0.72
C THR A 174 19.03 -21.43 0.26
N SER A 175 20.01 -21.86 1.04
CA SER A 175 20.70 -21.03 2.03
C SER A 175 22.12 -20.81 1.59
N TYR A 176 22.68 -19.67 1.97
CA TYR A 176 24.12 -19.47 1.84
C TYR A 176 24.85 -20.41 2.82
N ALA A 177 26.10 -20.74 2.53
CA ALA A 177 27.00 -21.36 3.49
C ALA A 177 28.15 -20.40 3.83
N THR A 178 28.61 -20.41 5.08
CA THR A 178 29.81 -19.64 5.43
C THR A 178 31.02 -20.30 4.78
N GLY A 179 31.98 -19.49 4.35
CA GLY A 179 33.16 -20.01 3.66
C GLY A 179 33.70 -19.07 2.59
N THR A 180 34.69 -19.58 1.86
CA THR A 180 35.35 -18.87 0.77
C THR A 180 34.93 -19.49 -0.56
N TYR A 181 34.40 -18.65 -1.44
CA TYR A 181 33.98 -18.97 -2.80
C TYR A 181 35.01 -18.39 -3.76
N ALA A 182 35.81 -19.30 -4.29
CA ALA A 182 36.99 -18.96 -5.08
C ALA A 182 36.61 -18.41 -6.46
N GLY A 183 37.21 -17.27 -6.84
CA GLY A 183 37.19 -16.77 -8.21
C GLY A 183 35.80 -16.36 -8.70
N VAL A 184 34.98 -15.77 -7.82
CA VAL A 184 33.67 -15.23 -8.20
C VAL A 184 33.79 -14.18 -9.31
N ILE A 185 34.93 -13.46 -9.33
CA ILE A 185 35.36 -12.61 -10.43
C ILE A 185 36.80 -12.95 -10.77
N THR A 186 37.06 -13.11 -12.06
CA THR A 186 38.39 -13.09 -12.66
C THR A 186 38.44 -12.01 -13.74
N SER A 187 39.61 -11.45 -13.99
CA SER A 187 39.82 -10.51 -15.08
C SER A 187 41.24 -10.55 -15.62
N ASP A 188 41.40 -10.23 -16.89
CA ASP A 188 42.71 -10.06 -17.54
C ASP A 188 43.43 -8.78 -17.09
N GLN A 189 42.70 -7.75 -16.66
CA GLN A 189 43.24 -6.51 -16.11
C GLN A 189 42.89 -6.31 -14.64
N ARG A 190 43.62 -5.38 -14.01
CA ARG A 190 43.37 -4.98 -12.63
C ARG A 190 42.00 -4.30 -12.52
N LEU A 191 41.14 -4.86 -11.69
CA LEU A 191 39.82 -4.34 -11.32
C LEU A 191 39.87 -3.74 -9.91
N SER A 192 39.16 -2.63 -9.68
CA SER A 192 38.82 -2.16 -8.34
C SER A 192 37.31 -2.31 -8.09
N ILE A 193 36.90 -2.61 -6.85
CA ILE A 193 35.50 -2.75 -6.46
C ILE A 193 35.18 -1.70 -5.40
N THR A 194 34.16 -0.87 -5.64
CA THR A 194 33.88 0.29 -4.78
C THR A 194 32.93 -0.05 -3.63
N ASN A 195 31.86 -0.78 -3.92
CA ASN A 195 30.77 -1.03 -2.96
C ASN A 195 30.39 -2.51 -2.92
N LEU A 196 29.89 -2.93 -1.75
CA LEU A 196 29.20 -4.21 -1.56
C LEU A 196 27.73 -3.93 -1.23
N GLU A 197 26.81 -4.57 -1.93
CA GLU A 197 25.38 -4.43 -1.63
C GLU A 197 25.04 -5.07 -0.27
N ALA A 198 24.37 -4.34 0.60
CA ALA A 198 23.88 -4.92 1.85
C ALA A 198 22.81 -5.99 1.55
N VAL A 199 22.97 -7.18 2.15
CA VAL A 199 21.98 -8.26 2.11
C VAL A 199 21.59 -8.61 3.54
N SER A 200 20.30 -8.54 3.85
CA SER A 200 19.79 -8.72 5.21
C SER A 200 20.18 -10.08 5.75
N GLY A 201 20.70 -10.10 6.98
CA GLY A 201 21.16 -11.32 7.63
C GLY A 201 22.49 -11.87 7.13
N ILE A 202 23.18 -11.22 6.19
CA ILE A 202 24.45 -11.72 5.62
C ILE A 202 25.56 -10.70 5.80
N LYS A 203 26.68 -11.16 6.36
CA LYS A 203 27.94 -10.41 6.39
C LYS A 203 28.93 -11.08 5.46
N TYR A 204 29.43 -10.33 4.49
CA TYR A 204 30.38 -10.82 3.51
C TYR A 204 31.41 -9.76 3.11
N LYS A 205 32.49 -10.21 2.49
CA LYS A 205 33.51 -9.37 1.88
C LYS A 205 34.03 -10.00 0.59
N LEU A 206 34.66 -9.18 -0.24
CA LEU A 206 35.52 -9.67 -1.32
C LEU A 206 36.98 -9.57 -0.91
N VAL A 207 37.78 -10.56 -1.29
CA VAL A 207 39.21 -10.64 -1.05
C VAL A 207 39.91 -10.72 -2.39
N ASP A 208 40.76 -9.73 -2.68
CA ASP A 208 41.72 -9.83 -3.79
C ASP A 208 42.74 -10.91 -3.43
N ARG A 209 42.65 -12.06 -4.11
CA ARG A 209 43.39 -13.27 -3.75
C ARG A 209 44.90 -13.05 -3.79
N ASN A 210 45.37 -12.32 -4.80
CA ASN A 210 46.79 -12.14 -5.10
C ASN A 210 47.28 -10.72 -4.84
N GLY A 211 46.38 -9.76 -4.56
CA GLY A 211 46.73 -8.34 -4.43
C GLY A 211 46.94 -7.62 -5.78
N ASP A 212 46.63 -8.29 -6.90
CA ASP A 212 46.79 -7.78 -8.26
C ASP A 212 45.49 -7.19 -8.84
N GLY A 213 44.38 -7.31 -8.11
CA GLY A 213 43.03 -6.92 -8.51
C GLY A 213 42.44 -7.75 -9.65
N ARG A 214 43.02 -8.90 -10.00
CA ARG A 214 42.57 -9.73 -11.13
C ARG A 214 41.72 -10.91 -10.70
N THR A 215 41.88 -11.40 -9.48
CA THR A 215 41.07 -12.51 -8.96
C THR A 215 40.48 -12.17 -7.61
N TRP A 216 39.15 -12.19 -7.54
CA TRP A 216 38.42 -11.87 -6.32
C TRP A 216 37.68 -13.10 -5.81
N ASP A 217 37.91 -13.38 -4.53
CA ASP A 217 37.22 -14.41 -3.76
C ASP A 217 36.12 -13.78 -2.92
N LEU A 218 34.98 -14.44 -2.88
CA LEU A 218 33.89 -14.05 -1.98
C LEU A 218 34.03 -14.81 -0.67
N VAL A 219 34.04 -14.08 0.44
CA VAL A 219 34.04 -14.67 1.78
C VAL A 219 32.72 -14.35 2.47
N LEU A 220 31.90 -15.37 2.68
CA LEU A 220 30.68 -15.28 3.49
C LEU A 220 31.04 -15.57 4.95
N GLN A 221 30.92 -14.56 5.82
CA GLN A 221 31.40 -14.60 7.21
C GLN A 221 30.30 -15.01 8.19
N THR A 222 29.10 -14.47 8.01
CA THR A 222 27.96 -14.74 8.89
C THR A 222 26.70 -14.77 8.06
N ILE A 223 25.87 -15.79 8.31
CA ILE A 223 24.60 -15.99 7.63
C ILE A 223 23.56 -16.24 8.70
N SER A 224 22.52 -15.41 8.70
CA SER A 224 21.36 -15.57 9.53
C SER A 224 20.52 -16.77 9.05
N PRO A 225 19.95 -17.57 9.96
CA PRO A 225 19.04 -18.64 9.57
C PRO A 225 17.68 -18.12 9.09
N THR A 226 17.38 -16.83 9.29
CA THR A 226 16.06 -16.25 9.01
C THR A 226 16.04 -15.48 7.70
N ARG A 227 15.31 -15.97 6.70
CA ARG A 227 15.24 -15.39 5.36
C ARG A 227 14.14 -14.36 5.16
N TYR A 228 13.01 -14.50 5.84
CA TYR A 228 11.82 -13.68 5.60
C TYR A 228 11.67 -12.57 6.65
N SER A 229 12.07 -12.84 7.89
CA SER A 229 11.98 -11.87 8.98
C SER A 229 13.12 -10.86 9.02
N ASP A 230 14.28 -11.16 8.44
CA ASP A 230 15.42 -10.24 8.38
C ASP A 230 15.18 -9.05 7.45
N PRO A 231 14.71 -9.23 6.19
CA PRO A 231 14.29 -8.10 5.37
C PRO A 231 13.22 -7.23 6.04
N ALA A 232 12.20 -7.83 6.66
CA ALA A 232 11.20 -7.07 7.40
C ALA A 232 11.80 -6.22 8.54
N ARG A 233 12.82 -6.75 9.24
CA ARG A 233 13.51 -6.05 10.33
C ARG A 233 14.36 -4.89 9.82
N THR A 234 15.12 -5.10 8.75
CA THR A 234 15.94 -4.06 8.11
C THR A 234 15.09 -2.86 7.68
N TRP A 235 13.84 -3.12 7.25
CA TRP A 235 12.88 -2.10 6.83
C TRP A 235 12.01 -1.54 7.97
N GLY A 236 12.25 -1.93 9.23
CA GLY A 236 11.52 -1.43 10.40
C GLY A 236 10.06 -1.90 10.52
N ASN A 237 9.65 -2.92 9.76
CA ASN A 237 8.28 -3.42 9.78
C ASN A 237 8.10 -4.51 10.86
N GLY A 238 7.89 -4.07 12.10
CA GLY A 238 7.82 -4.97 13.26
C GLY A 238 6.73 -6.05 13.18
N THR A 239 5.57 -5.75 12.58
CA THR A 239 4.51 -6.74 12.35
C THR A 239 4.93 -7.78 11.30
N ALA A 240 5.55 -7.35 10.20
CA ALA A 240 6.08 -8.26 9.19
C ALA A 240 7.20 -9.15 9.74
N VAL A 241 7.99 -8.72 10.73
CA VAL A 241 9.00 -9.58 11.37
C VAL A 241 8.38 -10.82 12.00
N ALA A 242 7.27 -10.67 12.74
CA ALA A 242 6.58 -11.79 13.37
C ALA A 242 6.02 -12.77 12.33
N VAL A 243 5.44 -12.24 11.25
CA VAL A 243 4.92 -13.04 10.14
C VAL A 243 6.03 -13.72 9.35
N GLY A 244 7.16 -13.05 9.11
CA GLY A 244 8.35 -13.63 8.49
C GLY A 244 8.84 -14.86 9.24
N ARG A 245 8.88 -14.82 10.58
CA ARG A 245 9.24 -15.99 11.40
C ARG A 245 8.24 -17.12 11.31
N LEU A 246 6.95 -16.80 11.20
CA LEU A 246 5.92 -17.82 11.01
C LEU A 246 6.10 -18.51 9.65
N ILE A 247 6.35 -17.74 8.59
CA ILE A 247 6.62 -18.27 7.25
C ILE A 247 7.87 -19.16 7.27
N GLU A 248 8.95 -18.74 7.93
CA GLU A 248 10.18 -19.52 8.09
C GLU A 248 9.93 -20.90 8.71
N ASN A 249 9.02 -20.99 9.67
CA ASN A 249 8.74 -22.22 10.41
C ASN A 249 7.56 -23.03 9.86
N ASN A 250 6.95 -22.59 8.75
CA ASN A 250 5.82 -23.28 8.13
C ASN A 250 6.19 -23.71 6.70
N PRO A 251 6.48 -25.01 6.47
CA PRO A 251 6.91 -25.51 5.16
C PRO A 251 5.96 -25.12 4.02
N THR A 252 4.64 -25.19 4.24
CA THR A 252 3.63 -24.83 3.24
C THR A 252 3.71 -23.35 2.84
N LEU A 253 3.86 -22.44 3.81
CA LEU A 253 4.01 -21.01 3.52
C LEU A 253 5.36 -20.71 2.89
N SER A 254 6.44 -21.28 3.43
CA SER A 254 7.79 -21.08 2.89
C SER A 254 7.86 -21.48 1.41
N ALA A 255 7.25 -22.61 1.02
CA ALA A 255 7.20 -23.10 -0.35
C ALA A 255 6.51 -22.12 -1.33
N ILE A 256 5.53 -21.34 -0.88
CA ILE A 256 4.87 -20.33 -1.72
C ILE A 256 5.78 -19.12 -1.96
N PHE A 257 6.42 -18.62 -0.90
CA PHE A 257 7.39 -17.53 -0.98
C PHE A 257 8.59 -17.90 -1.85
N ASP A 258 9.00 -19.15 -1.71
CA ASP A 258 10.03 -19.80 -2.48
C ASP A 258 9.68 -19.89 -3.98
N GLY A 259 8.48 -20.37 -4.31
CA GLY A 259 8.00 -20.44 -5.69
C GLY A 259 7.86 -19.09 -6.39
N ALA A 260 7.82 -17.99 -5.64
CA ALA A 260 7.63 -16.63 -6.16
C ALA A 260 8.90 -15.95 -6.70
N ASN A 261 10.05 -16.62 -6.67
CA ASN A 261 11.34 -16.11 -7.19
C ASN A 261 11.71 -14.72 -6.65
N LEU A 262 11.54 -14.51 -5.34
CA LEU A 262 11.88 -13.26 -4.66
C LEU A 262 13.40 -13.17 -4.48
N ILE A 263 14.05 -12.33 -5.29
CA ILE A 263 15.52 -12.25 -5.38
C ILE A 263 16.15 -11.12 -4.56
N THR A 264 15.36 -10.13 -4.11
CA THR A 264 15.84 -8.99 -3.30
C THR A 264 15.14 -8.90 -1.95
N ASP A 265 15.82 -8.30 -0.96
CA ASP A 265 15.23 -8.00 0.35
C ASP A 265 13.96 -7.16 0.25
N GLN A 266 13.93 -6.20 -0.70
CA GLN A 266 12.75 -5.38 -0.92
C GLN A 266 11.56 -6.23 -1.39
N GLN A 267 11.77 -7.15 -2.32
CA GLN A 267 10.73 -8.08 -2.77
C GLN A 267 10.27 -9.01 -1.65
N ILE A 268 11.19 -9.52 -0.84
CA ILE A 268 10.87 -10.36 0.32
C ILE A 268 10.04 -9.57 1.34
N ASN A 269 10.50 -8.38 1.76
CA ASN A 269 9.76 -7.52 2.69
C ASN A 269 8.36 -7.17 2.14
N ALA A 270 8.26 -6.87 0.85
CA ALA A 270 6.98 -6.62 0.19
C ALA A 270 6.05 -7.83 0.23
N ALA A 271 6.55 -9.02 -0.07
CA ALA A 271 5.78 -10.26 -0.01
C ALA A 271 5.30 -10.58 1.42
N VAL A 272 6.17 -10.44 2.42
CA VAL A 272 5.80 -10.63 3.84
C VAL A 272 4.76 -9.61 4.27
N SER A 273 4.88 -8.36 3.82
CA SER A 273 3.90 -7.30 4.07
C SER A 273 2.55 -7.59 3.40
N GLN A 274 2.55 -8.17 2.19
CA GLN A 274 1.33 -8.62 1.48
C GLN A 274 0.61 -9.75 2.23
N SER A 275 1.32 -10.54 3.03
CA SER A 275 0.74 -11.58 3.88
C SER A 275 0.10 -11.07 5.17
N LEU A 276 0.21 -9.76 5.47
CA LEU A 276 -0.45 -9.16 6.63
C LEU A 276 -1.97 -8.99 6.41
N PRO A 277 -2.78 -9.11 7.48
CA PRO A 277 -4.21 -8.83 7.46
C PRO A 277 -4.55 -7.44 6.95
N LEU A 278 -5.76 -7.32 6.42
CA LEU A 278 -6.26 -6.10 5.80
C LEU A 278 -6.19 -4.86 6.73
N PHE A 279 -5.50 -3.82 6.25
CA PHE A 279 -5.37 -2.48 6.82
C PHE A 279 -4.92 -2.39 8.28
N ASN A 280 -4.35 -3.45 8.85
CA ASN A 280 -4.09 -3.58 10.28
C ASN A 280 -5.21 -2.93 11.14
N GLY A 281 -6.48 -3.20 10.80
CA GLY A 281 -7.65 -2.68 11.53
C GLY A 281 -8.19 -1.31 11.15
N ALA A 282 -8.06 -0.84 9.91
CA ALA A 282 -8.72 0.41 9.48
C ALA A 282 -10.25 0.35 9.42
N ALA A 283 -10.87 -0.82 9.18
CA ALA A 283 -12.32 -0.92 9.02
C ALA A 283 -13.11 -0.38 10.24
N PRO A 284 -12.79 -0.74 11.50
CA PRO A 284 -13.37 -0.10 12.67
C PRO A 284 -13.13 1.41 12.77
N ARG A 285 -11.98 1.91 12.30
CA ARG A 285 -11.68 3.36 12.28
C ARG A 285 -12.57 4.10 11.29
N VAL A 286 -12.79 3.52 10.11
CA VAL A 286 -13.72 4.06 9.10
C VAL A 286 -15.16 4.02 9.62
N ALA A 287 -15.58 2.90 10.22
CA ALA A 287 -16.90 2.79 10.84
C ALA A 287 -17.12 3.81 11.96
N ARG A 288 -16.11 4.04 12.82
CA ARG A 288 -16.13 5.11 13.86
C ARG A 288 -16.25 6.49 13.25
N SER A 289 -15.49 6.78 12.20
CA SER A 289 -15.52 8.08 11.51
C SER A 289 -16.90 8.35 10.90
N ALA A 290 -17.48 7.35 10.22
CA ALA A 290 -18.82 7.43 9.65
C ALA A 290 -19.92 7.61 10.70
N MET A 291 -19.80 6.96 11.87
CA MET A 291 -20.71 7.21 13.00
C MET A 291 -20.59 8.64 13.54
N GLY A 292 -19.36 9.16 13.64
CA GLY A 292 -19.12 10.56 14.00
C GLY A 292 -19.73 11.53 12.98
N ASP A 293 -19.66 11.22 11.69
CA ASP A 293 -20.32 11.97 10.62
C ASP A 293 -21.84 11.97 10.80
N ILE A 294 -22.45 10.80 10.97
CA ILE A 294 -23.90 10.64 11.22
C ILE A 294 -24.33 11.45 12.45
N ALA A 295 -23.58 11.34 13.55
CA ALA A 295 -23.87 12.07 14.78
C ALA A 295 -23.80 13.59 14.60
N ARG A 296 -22.79 14.11 13.88
CA ARG A 296 -22.69 15.54 13.58
C ARG A 296 -23.85 16.03 12.72
N VAL A 297 -24.29 15.23 11.74
CA VAL A 297 -25.42 15.59 10.88
C VAL A 297 -26.72 15.69 11.69
N VAL A 298 -26.95 14.76 12.63
CA VAL A 298 -28.09 14.80 13.58
C VAL A 298 -27.95 15.98 14.56
N GLN A 299 -26.76 16.25 15.09
CA GLN A 299 -26.55 17.38 16.00
C GLN A 299 -26.75 18.74 15.32
N SER A 300 -26.35 18.87 14.05
CA SER A 300 -26.60 20.06 13.24
C SER A 300 -28.11 20.33 13.10
N ARG A 301 -28.92 19.26 13.01
CA ARG A 301 -30.38 19.36 12.98
C ARG A 301 -30.96 19.94 14.29
N LEU A 302 -30.46 19.48 15.45
CA LEU A 302 -30.87 20.01 16.75
C LEU A 302 -30.48 21.50 16.92
N GLY A 303 -29.31 21.90 16.44
CA GLY A 303 -28.82 23.28 16.56
C GLY A 303 -29.52 24.30 15.66
N ALA A 304 -30.07 23.89 14.50
CA ALA A 304 -30.73 24.80 13.55
C ALA A 304 -32.09 25.31 14.06
N GLN A 305 -32.82 24.52 14.86
CA GLN A 305 -34.19 24.84 15.25
C GLN A 305 -34.33 26.01 16.23
N ARG A 306 -33.28 26.37 16.99
CA ARG A 306 -33.35 27.51 17.93
C ARG A 306 -33.41 28.88 17.23
N GLY A 307 -32.97 28.97 15.98
CA GLY A 307 -33.06 30.19 15.17
C GLY A 307 -34.46 30.52 14.65
N LEU A 308 -35.42 29.59 14.80
CA LEU A 308 -36.79 29.68 14.28
C LEU A 308 -37.86 29.79 15.38
N ALA A 309 -37.45 29.89 16.65
CA ALA A 309 -38.35 29.92 17.81
C ALA A 309 -38.91 31.32 18.14
N SER A 310 -38.60 32.35 17.35
CA SER A 310 -39.03 33.73 17.61
C SER A 310 -40.12 34.26 16.66
N GLY A 311 -40.86 33.41 15.95
CA GLY A 311 -41.97 33.85 15.11
C GLY A 311 -42.75 32.72 14.45
N ASP A 312 -44.06 32.74 14.65
CA ASP A 312 -45.16 31.90 14.13
C ASP A 312 -45.26 30.44 14.58
N ASP A 313 -46.46 30.15 15.11
CA ASP A 313 -46.77 29.26 16.23
C ASP A 313 -47.72 28.10 15.83
N VAL A 314 -47.81 27.72 14.55
CA VAL A 314 -48.92 26.82 14.13
C VAL A 314 -48.51 25.65 13.19
N MET A 315 -47.23 25.47 12.85
CA MET A 315 -46.82 24.42 11.88
C MET A 315 -45.57 23.57 12.26
N LYS A 316 -45.15 23.49 13.53
CA LYS A 316 -43.81 22.95 13.90
C LYS A 316 -43.75 21.72 14.83
N ASP A 317 -44.88 21.07 15.13
CA ASP A 317 -44.90 19.97 16.11
C ASP A 317 -44.24 18.68 15.65
N ARG A 318 -44.35 18.32 14.36
CA ARG A 318 -43.73 17.11 13.80
C ARG A 318 -42.97 17.48 12.55
N GLN A 319 -41.71 17.08 12.46
CA GLN A 319 -40.86 17.39 11.32
C GLN A 319 -40.21 16.12 10.79
N LEU A 320 -40.50 15.79 9.53
CA LEU A 320 -39.76 14.81 8.76
C LEU A 320 -38.60 15.51 8.06
N TRP A 321 -37.40 14.92 8.10
CA TRP A 321 -36.23 15.49 7.43
C TRP A 321 -35.37 14.41 6.79
N MET A 322 -34.66 14.80 5.73
CA MET A 322 -33.68 13.98 5.05
C MET A 322 -32.40 14.79 4.84
N LYS A 323 -31.24 14.17 5.08
CA LYS A 323 -29.93 14.76 4.77
C LYS A 323 -29.08 13.74 4.01
N TYR A 324 -28.43 14.22 2.97
CA TYR A 324 -27.36 13.49 2.29
C TYR A 324 -26.02 13.98 2.81
N PHE A 325 -25.03 13.09 2.89
CA PHE A 325 -23.68 13.46 3.24
C PHE A 325 -22.66 12.63 2.46
N GLY A 326 -21.48 13.21 2.28
CA GLY A 326 -20.30 12.51 1.80
C GLY A 326 -19.10 12.91 2.64
N SER A 327 -18.18 11.97 2.88
CA SER A 327 -16.94 12.24 3.58
C SER A 327 -15.73 11.60 2.93
N LYS A 328 -14.56 12.24 3.14
CA LYS A 328 -13.25 11.76 2.70
C LYS A 328 -12.32 11.73 3.90
N ALA A 329 -11.90 10.52 4.28
CA ALA A 329 -10.93 10.30 5.32
C ALA A 329 -9.58 9.89 4.73
N ASN A 330 -8.49 10.50 5.20
CA ASN A 330 -7.12 10.11 4.89
C ASN A 330 -6.34 9.88 6.18
N GLN A 331 -5.77 8.70 6.32
CA GLN A 331 -4.83 8.32 7.35
C GLN A 331 -3.45 8.16 6.70
N ASP A 332 -2.47 8.92 7.17
CA ASP A 332 -1.09 8.81 6.71
C ASP A 332 -0.40 7.55 7.23
N ASP A 333 0.65 7.13 6.54
CA ASP A 333 1.54 6.04 6.96
C ASP A 333 2.32 6.46 8.22
N ARG A 334 2.53 5.52 9.15
CA ARG A 334 3.21 5.80 10.43
C ARG A 334 3.90 4.55 10.96
N ASP A 335 5.12 4.72 11.45
CA ASP A 335 5.91 3.67 12.10
C ASP A 335 6.00 2.37 11.26
N GLY A 336 6.15 2.52 9.93
CA GLY A 336 6.20 1.39 8.99
C GLY A 336 4.85 0.72 8.70
N ILE A 337 3.74 1.25 9.23
CA ILE A 337 2.38 0.77 9.00
C ILE A 337 1.71 1.66 7.95
N SER A 338 1.21 1.04 6.87
CA SER A 338 0.46 1.76 5.85
C SER A 338 -0.87 2.30 6.37
N GLY A 339 -1.15 3.56 6.05
CA GLY A 339 -2.43 4.20 6.25
C GLY A 339 -3.46 3.83 5.19
N PHE A 340 -4.54 4.61 5.12
CA PHE A 340 -5.67 4.35 4.23
C PHE A 340 -6.38 5.63 3.80
N LYS A 341 -7.11 5.53 2.69
CA LYS A 341 -8.09 6.51 2.25
C LYS A 341 -9.48 5.86 2.27
N ALA A 342 -10.48 6.60 2.70
CA ALA A 342 -11.87 6.16 2.68
C ALA A 342 -12.78 7.25 2.15
N ASP A 343 -13.57 6.91 1.13
CA ASP A 343 -14.64 7.75 0.59
C ASP A 343 -15.97 7.17 1.06
N THR A 344 -16.77 7.98 1.76
CA THR A 344 -18.07 7.58 2.29
C THR A 344 -19.17 8.42 1.66
N ALA A 345 -20.29 7.82 1.30
CA ALA A 345 -21.51 8.52 0.90
C ALA A 345 -22.70 7.89 1.62
N GLY A 346 -23.63 8.74 2.08
CA GLY A 346 -24.77 8.25 2.84
C GLY A 346 -25.93 9.22 2.89
N MET A 347 -27.03 8.72 3.43
CA MET A 347 -28.27 9.45 3.65
C MET A 347 -28.85 9.10 5.01
N ILE A 348 -29.52 10.08 5.60
CA ILE A 348 -30.16 9.99 6.90
C ILE A 348 -31.58 10.48 6.75
N PHE A 349 -32.53 9.67 7.20
CA PHE A 349 -33.94 9.99 7.28
C PHE A 349 -34.30 10.09 8.75
N GLY A 350 -34.91 11.20 9.17
CA GLY A 350 -35.27 11.41 10.55
C GLY A 350 -36.64 12.04 10.72
N THR A 351 -37.22 11.82 11.88
CA THR A 351 -38.43 12.50 12.34
C THR A 351 -38.24 12.94 13.78
N ASP A 352 -38.71 14.13 14.12
CA ASP A 352 -38.67 14.67 15.47
C ASP A 352 -39.93 15.45 15.80
N ARG A 353 -40.29 15.47 17.09
CA ARG A 353 -41.42 16.23 17.62
C ARG A 353 -41.15 16.81 19.00
N MET A 354 -41.82 17.92 19.31
CA MET A 354 -41.96 18.36 20.69
C MET A 354 -42.88 17.38 21.44
N VAL A 355 -42.43 16.91 22.60
CA VAL A 355 -43.15 15.99 23.47
C VAL A 355 -43.60 16.71 24.75
N SER A 356 -42.90 17.78 25.11
CA SER A 356 -43.31 18.81 26.06
C SER A 356 -42.74 20.16 25.61
N ASP A 357 -43.08 21.24 26.32
CA ASP A 357 -42.57 22.59 26.07
C ASP A 357 -41.03 22.68 26.15
N SER A 358 -40.39 21.77 26.89
CA SER A 358 -38.94 21.73 27.09
C SER A 358 -38.24 20.55 26.42
N LEU A 359 -38.96 19.56 25.88
CA LEU A 359 -38.36 18.32 25.37
C LEU A 359 -38.77 18.04 23.93
N ARG A 360 -37.77 17.97 23.04
CA ARG A 360 -37.90 17.43 21.68
C ARG A 360 -37.25 16.06 21.61
N LEU A 361 -37.97 15.09 21.04
CA LEU A 361 -37.48 13.74 20.79
C LEU A 361 -37.62 13.38 19.31
N GLY A 362 -36.65 12.62 18.79
CA GLY A 362 -36.67 12.14 17.43
C GLY A 362 -35.98 10.80 17.25
N ALA A 363 -36.22 10.22 16.08
CA ALA A 363 -35.58 9.01 15.61
C ALA A 363 -35.05 9.23 14.20
N ALA A 364 -33.98 8.54 13.84
CA ALA A 364 -33.40 8.58 12.50
C ALA A 364 -32.85 7.22 12.06
N PHE A 365 -33.03 6.91 10.78
CA PHE A 365 -32.39 5.80 10.10
C PHE A 365 -31.32 6.34 9.15
N SER A 366 -30.13 5.75 9.21
CA SER A 366 -28.97 6.13 8.40
C SER A 366 -28.49 4.93 7.58
N TYR A 367 -28.23 5.18 6.30
CA TYR A 367 -27.55 4.26 5.40
C TYR A 367 -26.34 4.94 4.78
N ALA A 368 -25.19 4.26 4.80
CA ALA A 368 -23.98 4.76 4.16
C ALA A 368 -23.17 3.63 3.54
N GLN A 369 -22.39 3.97 2.51
CA GLN A 369 -21.41 3.09 1.92
C GLN A 369 -20.04 3.76 1.96
N ALA A 370 -19.03 3.02 2.40
CA ALA A 370 -17.64 3.47 2.41
C ALA A 370 -16.77 2.53 1.57
N ASP A 371 -16.01 3.10 0.64
CA ASP A 371 -14.96 2.41 -0.11
C ASP A 371 -13.61 2.79 0.50
N VAL A 372 -12.82 1.78 0.90
CA VAL A 372 -11.56 1.95 1.65
C VAL A 372 -10.42 1.35 0.84
N ASN A 373 -9.33 2.10 0.68
CA ASN A 373 -8.13 1.68 -0.03
C ASN A 373 -6.88 1.95 0.81
N SER A 374 -5.92 1.02 0.82
CA SER A 374 -4.64 1.20 1.53
C SER A 374 -3.71 2.15 0.78
N ASN A 375 -2.84 2.85 1.49
CA ASN A 375 -1.75 3.60 0.88
C ASN A 375 -0.61 2.71 0.35
N ALA A 376 -0.62 1.40 0.64
CA ALA A 376 0.43 0.48 0.25
C ALA A 376 0.58 0.36 -1.28
N GLY A 377 1.66 0.91 -1.83
CA GLY A 377 1.91 0.95 -3.28
C GLY A 377 2.17 -0.41 -3.93
N MET A 378 2.79 -1.36 -3.22
CA MET A 378 3.10 -2.70 -3.74
C MET A 378 2.06 -3.77 -3.36
N ALA A 379 1.08 -3.44 -2.52
CA ALA A 379 0.17 -4.39 -1.90
C ALA A 379 -1.22 -3.75 -1.66
N PRO A 380 -1.90 -3.24 -2.70
CA PRO A 380 -3.16 -2.54 -2.52
C PRO A 380 -4.21 -3.50 -1.95
N GLN A 381 -4.72 -3.12 -0.79
CA GLN A 381 -5.83 -3.75 -0.10
C GLN A 381 -7.06 -2.86 -0.24
N SER A 382 -8.25 -3.46 -0.34
CA SER A 382 -9.50 -2.73 -0.43
C SER A 382 -10.59 -3.32 0.47
N ALA A 383 -11.49 -2.47 0.96
CA ALA A 383 -12.73 -2.92 1.57
C ALA A 383 -13.90 -2.06 1.16
N LYS A 384 -15.09 -2.67 1.19
CA LYS A 384 -16.37 -2.00 1.07
C LYS A 384 -17.16 -2.23 2.35
N ILE A 385 -17.63 -1.15 2.97
CA ILE A 385 -18.40 -1.18 4.21
C ILE A 385 -19.78 -0.62 3.90
N SER A 386 -20.84 -1.41 4.11
CA SER A 386 -22.22 -0.93 4.07
C SER A 386 -22.73 -0.77 5.49
N LEU A 387 -23.07 0.45 5.88
CA LEU A 387 -23.48 0.82 7.24
C LEU A 387 -24.99 1.02 7.31
N PHE A 388 -25.63 0.42 8.32
CA PHE A 388 -27.04 0.59 8.62
C PHE A 388 -27.17 0.93 10.10
N GLN A 389 -27.68 2.12 10.41
CA GLN A 389 -27.79 2.60 11.79
C GLN A 389 -29.18 3.17 12.08
N LEU A 390 -29.75 2.77 13.22
CA LEU A 390 -30.90 3.40 13.83
C LEU A 390 -30.44 4.29 14.98
N SER A 391 -30.98 5.51 15.07
CA SER A 391 -30.64 6.47 16.10
C SER A 391 -31.89 7.03 16.77
N ALA A 392 -31.81 7.24 18.08
CA ALA A 392 -32.72 8.08 18.84
C ALA A 392 -31.95 9.32 19.30
N TYR A 393 -32.59 10.48 19.31
CA TYR A 393 -31.96 11.73 19.72
C TYR A 393 -32.97 12.65 20.38
N GLY A 394 -32.47 13.60 21.16
CA GLY A 394 -33.31 14.59 21.79
C GLY A 394 -32.56 15.82 22.26
N ASN A 395 -33.34 16.84 22.59
CA ASN A 395 -32.86 18.09 23.16
C ASN A 395 -33.83 18.53 24.27
N LEU A 396 -33.28 18.71 25.47
CA LEU A 396 -33.99 19.14 26.66
C LEU A 396 -33.53 20.56 27.02
N ALA A 397 -34.46 21.52 27.00
CA ALA A 397 -34.23 22.86 27.52
C ALA A 397 -34.18 22.78 29.06
N LEU A 398 -33.02 23.10 29.63
CA LEU A 398 -32.82 23.16 31.08
C LEU A 398 -33.23 24.52 31.64
N ASP A 399 -32.98 25.57 30.86
CA ASP A 399 -33.45 26.95 31.07
C ASP A 399 -33.63 27.63 29.70
N GLU A 400 -33.93 28.93 29.68
CA GLU A 400 -34.16 29.71 28.45
C GLU A 400 -33.00 29.65 27.45
N ASN A 401 -31.77 29.49 27.94
CA ASN A 401 -30.53 29.60 27.16
C ASN A 401 -29.67 28.32 27.19
N THR A 402 -29.99 27.34 28.04
CA THR A 402 -29.18 26.14 28.25
C THR A 402 -29.94 24.89 27.83
N ASP A 403 -29.26 24.03 27.06
CA ASP A 403 -29.82 22.79 26.55
C ASP A 403 -28.91 21.60 26.83
N LEU A 404 -29.54 20.47 27.15
CA LEU A 404 -28.92 19.15 27.15
C LEU A 404 -29.38 18.38 25.91
N SER A 405 -28.46 18.13 24.99
CA SER A 405 -28.69 17.27 23.83
C SER A 405 -28.14 15.87 24.09
N PHE A 406 -28.83 14.85 23.56
CA PHE A 406 -28.39 13.46 23.66
C PHE A 406 -28.70 12.69 22.39
N GLN A 407 -27.89 11.67 22.11
CA GLN A 407 -28.04 10.79 20.97
C GLN A 407 -27.59 9.37 21.33
N LEU A 408 -28.38 8.39 20.91
CA LEU A 408 -28.09 6.96 20.97
C LEU A 408 -28.20 6.41 19.55
N GLY A 409 -27.18 5.71 19.09
CA GLY A 409 -27.17 5.04 17.79
C GLY A 409 -26.75 3.58 17.94
N ALA A 410 -27.44 2.68 17.25
CA ALA A 410 -27.03 1.28 17.14
C ALA A 410 -27.17 0.82 15.69
N GLY A 411 -26.21 0.04 15.22
CA GLY A 411 -26.16 -0.33 13.81
C GLY A 411 -25.43 -1.62 13.53
N LYS A 412 -25.64 -2.13 12.32
CA LYS A 412 -24.95 -3.29 11.77
C LYS A 412 -24.31 -2.89 10.45
N ASN A 413 -23.03 -3.21 10.29
CA ASN A 413 -22.34 -3.00 9.02
C ASN A 413 -22.00 -4.35 8.38
N ARG A 414 -22.05 -4.40 7.04
CA ARG A 414 -21.54 -5.51 6.24
C ARG A 414 -20.21 -5.08 5.64
N ASN A 415 -19.17 -5.85 5.91
CA ASN A 415 -17.81 -5.58 5.47
C ASN A 415 -17.41 -6.62 4.43
N LYS A 416 -16.97 -6.18 3.26
CA LYS A 416 -16.36 -7.02 2.23
C LYS A 416 -14.93 -6.58 2.03
N SER A 417 -13.97 -7.47 2.21
CA SER A 417 -12.55 -7.16 2.10
C SER A 417 -11.88 -7.93 0.98
N THR A 418 -10.84 -7.35 0.40
CA THR A 418 -10.02 -7.97 -0.63
C THR A 418 -8.56 -7.60 -0.42
N ARG A 419 -7.69 -8.61 -0.37
CA ARG A 419 -6.24 -8.48 -0.24
C ARG A 419 -5.57 -9.12 -1.45
N ASN A 420 -4.90 -8.28 -2.24
CA ASN A 420 -4.13 -8.74 -3.39
C ASN A 420 -2.76 -9.25 -2.92
N ILE A 421 -2.44 -10.49 -3.22
CA ILE A 421 -1.17 -11.14 -2.91
C ILE A 421 -0.41 -11.35 -4.22
N ALA A 422 0.10 -10.24 -4.74
CA ALA A 422 0.69 -10.17 -6.07
C ALA A 422 1.85 -11.17 -6.27
N PHE A 423 2.67 -11.41 -5.23
CA PHE A 423 3.79 -12.34 -5.35
C PHE A 423 3.34 -13.80 -5.55
N ALA A 424 2.15 -14.16 -5.07
CA ALA A 424 1.58 -15.50 -5.20
C ALA A 424 0.55 -15.60 -6.34
N GLY A 425 0.18 -14.48 -6.97
CA GLY A 425 -0.89 -14.44 -7.97
C GLY A 425 -2.30 -14.65 -7.38
N ASP A 426 -2.45 -14.52 -6.06
CA ASP A 426 -3.66 -14.85 -5.32
C ASP A 426 -4.44 -13.61 -4.88
N ILE A 427 -5.74 -13.79 -4.67
CA ILE A 427 -6.62 -12.75 -4.11
C ILE A 427 -7.43 -13.33 -2.96
N ALA A 428 -7.09 -12.91 -1.75
CA ALA A 428 -7.82 -13.27 -0.54
C ALA A 428 -9.06 -12.38 -0.37
N ARG A 429 -10.22 -12.97 -0.08
CA ARG A 429 -11.50 -12.27 0.10
C ARG A 429 -12.20 -12.73 1.37
N ALA A 430 -12.82 -11.80 2.08
CA ALA A 430 -13.70 -12.12 3.20
C ALA A 430 -14.96 -11.26 3.19
N SER A 431 -16.01 -11.78 3.82
CA SER A 431 -17.24 -11.05 4.12
C SER A 431 -17.61 -11.30 5.58
N TYR A 432 -17.85 -10.24 6.33
CA TYR A 432 -18.16 -10.33 7.76
C TYR A 432 -19.00 -9.15 8.23
N ASP A 433 -19.71 -9.35 9.34
CA ASP A 433 -20.55 -8.33 9.93
C ASP A 433 -19.83 -7.63 11.10
N SER A 434 -20.20 -6.38 11.34
CA SER A 434 -19.79 -5.64 12.54
C SER A 434 -20.99 -4.97 13.20
N LEU A 435 -21.00 -4.93 14.53
CA LEU A 435 -22.00 -4.22 15.33
C LEU A 435 -21.43 -2.89 15.82
N THR A 436 -22.28 -1.87 15.85
CA THR A 436 -21.91 -0.52 16.22
C THR A 436 -22.84 0.05 17.27
N LEU A 437 -22.26 0.82 18.19
CA LEU A 437 -22.96 1.57 19.23
C LEU A 437 -22.34 2.97 19.31
N TYR A 438 -23.20 3.97 19.36
CA TYR A 438 -22.84 5.37 19.57
C TYR A 438 -23.68 5.94 20.71
N LEU A 439 -23.05 6.62 21.64
CA LEU A 439 -23.66 7.40 22.71
C LEU A 439 -23.06 8.79 22.68
N GLY A 440 -23.89 9.82 22.60
CA GLY A 440 -23.44 11.21 22.59
C GLY A 440 -24.28 12.06 23.53
N SER A 441 -23.66 12.98 24.22
CA SER A 441 -24.33 14.00 25.02
C SER A 441 -23.58 15.32 24.92
N ALA A 442 -24.30 16.43 24.84
CA ALA A 442 -23.69 17.75 24.91
C ALA A 442 -24.55 18.73 25.70
N LEU A 443 -23.91 19.42 26.64
CA LEU A 443 -24.47 20.56 27.37
C LEU A 443 -24.04 21.83 26.66
N SER A 444 -25.00 22.66 26.27
CA SER A 444 -24.72 23.88 25.50
C SER A 444 -25.44 25.08 26.10
N ARG A 445 -24.84 26.27 26.01
CA ARG A 445 -25.44 27.52 26.47
C ARG A 445 -25.38 28.54 25.35
N SER A 446 -26.50 29.17 25.01
CA SER A 446 -26.56 30.22 24.00
C SER A 446 -26.37 31.59 24.63
N ILE A 447 -25.51 32.39 24.00
CA ILE A 447 -25.14 33.73 24.43
C ILE A 447 -25.38 34.66 23.25
N ALA A 448 -26.35 35.56 23.37
CA ALA A 448 -26.58 36.60 22.37
C ALA A 448 -25.44 37.63 22.44
N LEU A 449 -24.67 37.75 21.36
CA LEU A 449 -23.65 38.79 21.20
C LEU A 449 -24.23 40.06 20.56
N GLY A 450 -25.43 39.96 19.98
CA GLY A 450 -26.19 41.04 19.37
C GLY A 450 -27.52 40.53 18.80
N SER A 451 -28.28 41.39 18.11
CA SER A 451 -29.61 41.06 17.56
C SER A 451 -29.59 40.04 16.40
N ARG A 452 -28.41 39.77 15.84
CA ARG A 452 -28.20 38.85 14.70
C ARG A 452 -27.14 37.80 14.98
N THR A 453 -26.57 37.75 16.18
CA THR A 453 -25.38 36.94 16.45
C THR A 453 -25.50 36.20 17.77
N THR A 454 -25.36 34.88 17.71
CA THR A 454 -25.41 34.00 18.88
C THR A 454 -24.16 33.13 18.93
N LEU A 455 -23.50 33.13 20.07
CA LEU A 455 -22.40 32.22 20.39
C LEU A 455 -22.93 31.11 21.29
N THR A 456 -22.66 29.86 20.93
CA THR A 456 -23.08 28.66 21.67
C THR A 456 -21.84 27.83 22.02
N PRO A 457 -21.19 28.08 23.18
CA PRO A 457 -20.27 27.13 23.76
C PRO A 457 -20.97 25.82 24.16
N SER A 458 -20.27 24.70 24.08
CA SER A 458 -20.75 23.40 24.54
C SER A 458 -19.66 22.49 25.08
N LEU A 459 -20.02 21.72 26.10
CA LEU A 459 -19.24 20.57 26.59
C LEU A 459 -19.86 19.29 26.02
N ARG A 460 -19.02 18.38 25.53
CA ARG A 460 -19.47 17.17 24.81
C ARG A 460 -18.76 15.92 25.29
N VAL A 461 -19.52 14.83 25.36
CA VAL A 461 -19.01 13.48 25.60
C VAL A 461 -19.58 12.55 24.55
N ASP A 462 -18.72 11.85 23.81
CA ASP A 462 -19.12 10.82 22.84
C ASP A 462 -18.42 9.50 23.14
N TYR A 463 -19.18 8.43 23.30
CA TYR A 463 -18.66 7.07 23.37
C TYR A 463 -19.07 6.30 22.11
N THR A 464 -18.10 5.68 21.47
CA THR A 464 -18.32 4.87 20.26
C THR A 464 -17.69 3.51 20.42
N ARG A 465 -18.44 2.46 20.08
CA ARG A 465 -17.96 1.07 20.10
C ARG A 465 -18.28 0.39 18.79
N VAL A 466 -17.27 -0.26 18.20
CA VAL A 466 -17.39 -1.11 17.01
C VAL A 466 -16.90 -2.50 17.37
N ARG A 467 -17.74 -3.52 17.16
CA ARG A 467 -17.38 -4.93 17.33
C ARG A 467 -17.41 -5.61 15.97
N ASP A 468 -16.24 -5.96 15.44
CA ASP A 468 -16.12 -6.80 14.26
C ASP A 468 -16.30 -8.28 14.67
N GLY A 469 -17.06 -9.04 13.88
CA GLY A 469 -17.07 -10.49 13.96
C GLY A 469 -15.72 -11.09 13.55
N ASP A 470 -15.46 -12.32 13.99
CA ASP A 470 -14.39 -13.13 13.40
C ASP A 470 -14.71 -13.44 11.94
N TYR A 471 -13.67 -13.68 11.15
CA TYR A 471 -13.84 -14.01 9.74
C TYR A 471 -12.70 -14.87 9.22
N ARG A 472 -12.98 -15.59 8.13
CA ARG A 472 -11.98 -16.36 7.38
C ARG A 472 -11.95 -15.87 5.96
N GLU A 473 -10.74 -15.66 5.46
CA GLU A 473 -10.51 -15.35 4.06
C GLU A 473 -10.63 -16.62 3.19
N SER A 474 -10.89 -16.40 1.91
CA SER A 474 -10.98 -17.42 0.88
C SER A 474 -10.29 -16.93 -0.40
N GLY A 475 -9.88 -17.85 -1.28
CA GLY A 475 -9.29 -17.52 -2.59
C GLY A 475 -7.76 -17.41 -2.64
N ALA A 476 -7.04 -17.52 -1.52
CA ALA A 476 -5.58 -17.52 -1.46
C ALA A 476 -4.98 -18.79 -0.81
N GLY A 477 -5.72 -19.90 -0.81
CA GLY A 477 -5.26 -21.19 -0.30
C GLY A 477 -4.59 -21.12 1.10
N PRO A 478 -3.33 -21.57 1.26
CA PRO A 478 -2.58 -21.48 2.52
C PRO A 478 -2.41 -20.07 3.09
N LEU A 479 -2.41 -19.05 2.22
CA LEU A 479 -2.24 -17.64 2.60
C LEU A 479 -3.55 -16.98 3.05
N ASN A 480 -4.69 -17.69 3.02
CA ASN A 480 -5.92 -17.21 3.66
C ASN A 480 -5.69 -17.00 5.15
N LEU A 481 -6.27 -15.92 5.69
CA LEU A 481 -6.21 -15.63 7.12
C LEU A 481 -7.52 -16.00 7.82
N SER A 482 -7.41 -16.60 9.00
CA SER A 482 -8.46 -16.65 10.00
C SER A 482 -8.21 -15.52 11.00
N VAL A 483 -9.12 -14.55 11.05
CA VAL A 483 -8.99 -13.35 11.85
C VAL A 483 -10.00 -13.38 12.99
N GLN A 484 -9.52 -13.17 14.21
CA GLN A 484 -10.38 -13.13 15.38
C GLN A 484 -11.22 -11.85 15.42
N GLY A 485 -12.43 -11.99 15.95
CA GLY A 485 -13.30 -10.85 16.23
C GLY A 485 -12.63 -9.90 17.22
N ARG A 486 -12.95 -8.62 17.10
CA ARG A 486 -12.32 -7.57 17.92
C ARG A 486 -13.31 -6.46 18.26
N THR A 487 -12.96 -5.70 19.29
CA THR A 487 -13.72 -4.50 19.67
C THR A 487 -12.79 -3.29 19.63
N ALA A 488 -13.23 -2.22 18.98
CA ALA A 488 -12.59 -0.92 19.00
C ALA A 488 -13.51 0.08 19.70
N GLU A 489 -12.95 0.88 20.61
CA GLU A 489 -13.69 1.83 21.44
C GLU A 489 -13.06 3.22 21.35
N GLN A 490 -13.86 4.25 21.59
CA GLN A 490 -13.43 5.64 21.63
C GLN A 490 -14.29 6.40 22.62
N LEU A 491 -13.67 7.26 23.41
CA LEU A 491 -14.35 8.16 24.33
C LEU A 491 -13.82 9.58 24.12
N LEU A 492 -14.57 10.39 23.37
CA LEU A 492 -14.22 11.78 23.11
C LEU A 492 -14.79 12.68 24.19
N LEU A 493 -13.92 13.41 24.87
CA LEU A 493 -14.26 14.51 25.76
C LEU A 493 -13.93 15.80 25.03
N GLY A 494 -14.93 16.64 24.76
CA GLY A 494 -14.79 17.79 23.88
C GLY A 494 -15.33 19.09 24.45
N VAL A 495 -14.71 20.18 24.00
CA VAL A 495 -15.23 21.53 24.14
C VAL A 495 -15.39 22.09 22.74
N ASP A 496 -16.58 22.56 22.41
CA ASP A 496 -16.90 23.15 21.11
C ASP A 496 -17.51 24.55 21.31
N SER A 497 -17.42 25.37 20.28
CA SER A 497 -18.10 26.66 20.20
C SER A 497 -18.65 26.85 18.81
N ARG A 498 -19.91 27.26 18.73
CA ARG A 498 -20.60 27.56 17.48
C ARG A 498 -21.03 29.02 17.46
N LEU A 499 -20.69 29.74 16.40
CA LEU A 499 -21.17 31.08 16.13
C LEU A 499 -22.24 30.99 15.03
N ASN A 500 -23.42 31.54 15.28
CA ASN A 500 -24.49 31.69 14.30
C ASN A 500 -24.70 33.18 14.01
N TYR A 501 -24.76 33.54 12.73
CA TYR A 501 -24.99 34.89 12.25
C TYR A 501 -26.19 34.92 11.30
N ARG A 502 -27.20 35.71 11.62
CA ARG A 502 -28.39 35.90 10.80
C ARG A 502 -28.16 37.04 9.81
N LEU A 503 -28.08 36.72 8.52
CA LEU A 503 -27.90 37.70 7.45
C LEU A 503 -29.17 38.54 7.29
N ASP A 504 -30.31 37.84 7.22
CA ASP A 504 -31.67 38.36 7.18
C ASP A 504 -32.64 37.29 7.74
N ASP A 505 -33.95 37.48 7.60
CA ASP A 505 -34.95 36.56 8.16
C ASP A 505 -34.98 35.17 7.49
N ARG A 506 -34.35 35.02 6.33
CA ARG A 506 -34.33 33.78 5.54
C ARG A 506 -32.95 33.13 5.49
N ASN A 507 -31.89 33.90 5.70
CA ASN A 507 -30.51 33.48 5.48
C ASN A 507 -29.69 33.51 6.78
N SER A 508 -28.99 32.41 7.08
CA SER A 508 -28.07 32.35 8.21
C SER A 508 -26.78 31.62 7.89
N LEU A 509 -25.70 32.06 8.54
CA LEU A 509 -24.37 31.46 8.50
C LEU A 509 -24.03 30.89 9.87
N SER A 510 -23.29 29.80 9.88
CA SER A 510 -22.76 29.19 11.09
C SER A 510 -21.30 28.83 10.90
N ALA A 511 -20.51 29.00 11.95
CA ALA A 511 -19.13 28.51 12.04
C ALA A 511 -18.95 27.81 13.38
N ASN A 512 -18.16 26.74 13.42
CA ASN A 512 -17.82 26.06 14.66
C ASN A 512 -16.35 25.67 14.72
N VAL A 513 -15.84 25.67 15.93
CA VAL A 513 -14.52 25.17 16.28
C VAL A 513 -14.61 24.37 17.57
N GLY A 514 -13.81 23.33 17.71
CA GLY A 514 -13.76 22.56 18.94
C GLY A 514 -12.51 21.70 19.02
N ILE A 515 -12.19 21.31 20.24
CA ILE A 515 -11.11 20.39 20.55
C ILE A 515 -11.68 19.20 21.30
N ALA A 516 -11.17 18.01 21.04
CA ALA A 516 -11.51 16.81 21.79
C ALA A 516 -10.32 15.94 22.12
N TYR A 517 -10.41 15.27 23.25
CA TYR A 517 -9.46 14.28 23.74
C TYR A 517 -10.09 12.90 23.77
N ASP A 518 -9.45 11.94 23.12
CA ASP A 518 -9.84 10.52 23.14
C ASP A 518 -9.21 9.81 24.33
N ALA A 519 -9.99 9.63 25.40
CA ALA A 519 -9.54 8.99 26.63
C ALA A 519 -9.32 7.48 26.49
N LEU A 520 -9.77 6.87 25.39
CA LEU A 520 -9.58 5.45 25.07
C LEU A 520 -8.66 5.24 23.87
N ALA A 521 -7.87 6.25 23.48
CA ALA A 521 -6.94 6.14 22.36
C ALA A 521 -5.90 5.03 22.60
N LYS A 522 -6.10 3.90 21.93
CA LYS A 522 -5.20 2.74 21.95
C LYS A 522 -5.05 2.18 20.55
N ARG A 523 -3.90 1.55 20.27
CA ARG A 523 -3.66 0.85 19.00
C ARG A 523 -4.70 -0.25 18.82
N ASP A 524 -5.38 -0.24 17.67
CA ASP A 524 -6.24 -1.36 17.30
C ASP A 524 -5.35 -2.50 16.79
N ASN A 525 -5.25 -3.56 17.59
CA ASN A 525 -4.55 -4.78 17.20
C ASN A 525 -5.53 -5.78 16.60
N LEU A 526 -5.05 -6.57 15.64
CA LEU A 526 -5.79 -7.67 15.03
C LEU A 526 -5.01 -8.95 15.25
N VAL A 527 -5.68 -10.00 15.72
CA VAL A 527 -5.10 -11.34 15.86
C VAL A 527 -5.51 -12.18 14.66
N ALA A 528 -4.54 -12.74 13.97
CA ALA A 528 -4.76 -13.58 12.80
C ALA A 528 -3.92 -14.85 12.85
N ALA A 529 -4.37 -15.88 12.15
CA ALA A 529 -3.59 -17.08 11.87
C ALA A 529 -3.72 -17.42 10.38
N PHE A 530 -2.69 -18.02 9.79
CA PHE A 530 -2.80 -18.54 8.42
C PHE A 530 -3.64 -19.82 8.40
N ALA A 531 -4.34 -20.06 7.29
CA ALA A 531 -5.11 -21.29 7.11
C ALA A 531 -4.22 -22.54 7.17
N SER A 532 -2.95 -22.45 6.78
CA SER A 532 -1.95 -23.51 6.91
C SER A 532 -1.23 -23.56 8.26
N ALA A 533 -1.56 -22.66 9.19
CA ALA A 533 -0.99 -22.58 10.54
C ALA A 533 -2.04 -22.10 11.55
N PRO A 534 -3.19 -22.80 11.70
CA PRO A 534 -4.33 -22.30 12.47
C PRO A 534 -4.02 -22.12 13.96
N ASP A 535 -3.07 -22.89 14.51
CA ASP A 535 -2.67 -22.84 15.92
C ASP A 535 -1.54 -21.82 16.20
N THR A 536 -1.01 -21.17 15.16
CA THR A 536 0.06 -20.16 15.28
C THR A 536 -0.48 -18.78 14.94
N ALA A 537 -1.08 -18.13 15.93
CA ALA A 537 -1.59 -16.78 15.78
C ALA A 537 -0.45 -15.74 15.85
N PHE A 538 -0.64 -14.63 15.13
CA PHE A 538 0.20 -13.45 15.21
C PHE A 538 -0.66 -12.19 15.37
N VAL A 539 -0.05 -11.14 15.90
CA VAL A 539 -0.70 -9.84 16.10
C VAL A 539 -0.27 -8.88 15.01
N ALA A 540 -1.23 -8.38 14.24
CA ALA A 540 -1.06 -7.28 13.32
C ALA A 540 -1.41 -5.95 13.99
N THR A 541 -0.43 -5.05 14.09
CA THR A 541 -0.58 -3.78 14.80
C THR A 541 -1.07 -2.69 13.87
N GLY A 542 -2.17 -2.04 14.25
CA GLY A 542 -2.70 -0.88 13.54
C GLY A 542 -1.94 0.41 13.82
N VAL A 543 -2.21 1.42 12.98
CA VAL A 543 -1.69 2.78 13.18
C VAL A 543 -2.12 3.29 14.55
N GLU A 544 -1.18 3.82 15.32
CA GLU A 544 -1.46 4.41 16.62
C GLU A 544 -2.33 5.65 16.50
N PRO A 545 -3.53 5.67 17.14
CA PRO A 545 -4.35 6.87 17.14
C PRO A 545 -3.71 7.94 18.02
N LYS A 546 -3.77 9.19 17.56
CA LYS A 546 -3.41 10.33 18.39
C LYS A 546 -4.66 10.83 19.14
N PRO A 547 -4.54 11.12 20.44
CA PRO A 547 -5.70 11.33 21.30
C PRO A 547 -6.38 12.67 21.05
N TRP A 548 -5.62 13.69 20.62
CA TRP A 548 -6.16 15.02 20.36
C TRP A 548 -6.75 15.13 18.95
N SER A 549 -7.92 15.75 18.86
CA SER A 549 -8.66 16.08 17.65
C SER A 549 -9.05 17.56 17.65
N LEU A 550 -8.83 18.23 16.52
CA LEU A 550 -9.33 19.55 16.23
C LEU A 550 -10.51 19.42 15.25
N ARG A 551 -11.63 20.05 15.58
CA ARG A 551 -12.84 20.06 14.76
C ARG A 551 -13.15 21.47 14.29
N GLY A 552 -13.44 21.61 13.02
CA GLY A 552 -13.85 22.86 12.40
C GLY A 552 -15.03 22.65 11.47
N GLY A 553 -15.89 23.64 11.30
CA GLY A 553 -16.98 23.54 10.34
C GLY A 553 -17.63 24.87 10.02
N MET A 554 -18.29 24.92 8.87
CA MET A 554 -19.07 26.04 8.40
C MET A 554 -20.40 25.54 7.83
N GLY A 555 -21.44 26.34 7.94
CA GLY A 555 -22.74 26.01 7.37
C GLY A 555 -23.54 27.23 6.96
N TYR A 556 -24.41 27.03 5.98
CA TYR A 556 -25.35 28.01 5.46
C TYR A 556 -26.75 27.41 5.52
N ALA A 557 -27.73 28.18 5.98
CA ALA A 557 -29.12 27.79 5.95
C ALA A 557 -29.98 28.87 5.28
N TYR A 558 -30.88 28.42 4.41
CA TYR A 558 -31.87 29.23 3.72
C TYR A 558 -33.28 28.70 4.01
N THR A 559 -34.18 29.57 4.45
CA THR A 559 -35.60 29.26 4.68
C THR A 559 -36.43 29.86 3.56
N THR A 560 -37.18 29.01 2.83
CA THR A 560 -38.08 29.45 1.77
C THR A 560 -39.34 30.11 2.34
N ASP A 561 -40.09 30.80 1.49
CA ASP A 561 -41.38 31.43 1.80
C ASP A 561 -42.41 30.41 2.34
N GLY A 562 -42.31 29.15 1.91
CA GLY A 562 -43.12 28.03 2.39
C GLY A 562 -42.59 27.36 3.66
N GLY A 563 -41.61 27.96 4.36
CA GLY A 563 -41.04 27.43 5.61
C GLY A 563 -40.07 26.25 5.45
N THR A 564 -39.69 25.92 4.21
CA THR A 564 -38.73 24.83 3.93
C THR A 564 -37.30 25.32 4.19
N GLU A 565 -36.54 24.58 4.99
CA GLU A 565 -35.13 24.92 5.29
C GLU A 565 -34.16 24.05 4.47
N ILE A 566 -33.34 24.71 3.67
CA ILE A 566 -32.20 24.13 2.95
C ILE A 566 -30.94 24.43 3.75
N ASN A 567 -30.17 23.39 4.10
CA ASN A 567 -28.95 23.53 4.90
C ASN A 567 -27.77 22.88 4.17
N LEU A 568 -26.72 23.66 3.93
CA LEU A 568 -25.43 23.20 3.43
C LEU A 568 -24.41 23.27 4.57
N ARG A 569 -23.60 22.23 4.74
CA ARG A 569 -22.59 22.19 5.80
C ARG A 569 -21.32 21.47 5.36
N TYR A 570 -20.18 21.99 5.80
CA TYR A 570 -18.87 21.42 5.63
C TYR A 570 -18.17 21.32 6.99
N ASP A 571 -17.64 20.15 7.31
CA ASP A 571 -16.95 19.83 8.57
C ASP A 571 -15.58 19.21 8.28
N ALA A 572 -14.60 19.47 9.15
CA ALA A 572 -13.30 18.84 9.16
C ALA A 572 -12.95 18.35 10.57
N ASP A 573 -12.47 17.11 10.69
CA ASP A 573 -11.87 16.52 11.89
C ASP A 573 -10.40 16.21 11.58
N VAL A 574 -9.51 16.89 12.29
CA VAL A 574 -8.06 16.84 12.10
C VAL A 574 -7.43 16.22 13.33
N ARG A 575 -6.62 15.19 13.14
CA ARG A 575 -5.67 14.67 14.12
C ARG A 575 -4.30 14.65 13.46
N GLN A 576 -3.24 14.50 14.24
CA GLN A 576 -1.92 14.31 13.66
C GLN A 576 -1.92 13.08 12.73
N GLY A 577 -1.62 13.30 11.44
CA GLY A 577 -1.63 12.31 10.37
C GLY A 577 -3.00 11.70 10.03
N PHE A 578 -4.10 12.35 10.39
CA PHE A 578 -5.45 11.94 10.01
C PHE A 578 -6.32 13.16 9.71
N LEU A 579 -7.04 13.12 8.59
CA LEU A 579 -8.00 14.16 8.21
C LEU A 579 -9.28 13.50 7.70
N ASN A 580 -10.43 13.87 8.28
CA ASN A 580 -11.75 13.56 7.74
C ASN A 580 -12.49 14.84 7.37
N GLN A 581 -12.96 14.92 6.14
CA GLN A 581 -13.71 16.07 5.61
C GLN A 581 -15.10 15.60 5.21
N THR A 582 -16.14 16.30 5.66
CA THR A 582 -17.53 15.89 5.47
C THR A 582 -18.35 17.04 4.94
N ALA A 583 -19.04 16.83 3.81
CA ALA A 583 -20.03 17.74 3.28
C ALA A 583 -21.42 17.13 3.46
N SER A 584 -22.40 17.94 3.85
CA SER A 584 -23.80 17.49 3.95
C SER A 584 -24.78 18.54 3.44
N VAL A 585 -25.88 18.05 2.89
CA VAL A 585 -26.99 18.87 2.38
C VAL A 585 -28.32 18.32 2.91
N LYS A 586 -29.16 19.24 3.40
CA LYS A 586 -30.56 18.96 3.77
C LYS A 586 -31.47 19.31 2.61
N ALA A 587 -32.28 18.35 2.19
CA ALA A 587 -33.43 18.58 1.33
C ALA A 587 -34.67 18.21 2.15
N LEU A 588 -35.60 19.16 2.29
CA LEU A 588 -36.84 18.96 3.01
C LEU A 588 -37.99 19.14 2.01
N TRP A 589 -38.81 18.10 1.86
CA TRP A 589 -40.11 18.20 1.18
C TRP A 589 -41.17 18.23 2.27
N MET A 590 -41.84 19.37 2.43
CA MET A 590 -43.10 19.43 3.16
C MET A 590 -44.24 19.17 2.17
N PHE A 591 -45.22 18.38 2.59
CA PHE A 591 -46.51 18.19 1.93
C PHE A 591 -47.61 18.86 2.75
#